data_AF-A0A2V8UEY7-F1
#
_entry.id   AF-A0A2V8UEY7-F1
#
_cell.length_a   1.000
_cell.length_b   1.000
_cell.length_c   1.000
_cell.angle_alpha   90.00
_cell.angle_beta   90.00
_cell.angle_gamma   90.00
#
_symmetry.space_group_name_H-M   'P 1'
#
loop_
_entity.id
_entity.type
_entity.pdbx_description
1 polymer ?
#
loop_
_entity_poly.entity_id
_entity_poly.type
_entity_poly.pdbx_seq_one_letter_code
_entity_poly.pdbx_strand_id
1 'polypeptide(L)'
;QNPVLSFGFGIQAEWPGAFTAKVEALDVNGSALFGATFNGFSNNLENGSAQFIGLADTTGRNVSQILISTDSGASNPLFANDFAINDISFTVPETGSIILLGGALLCMAGAFRRKVRN
;
A
#
# COMPACT_ATOMS: atom_id res chain seq x y z
N GLN A 1 3.41 -9.49 13.01
CA GLN A 1 3.23 -8.92 11.66
C GLN A 1 3.79 -7.51 11.67
N ASN A 2 4.48 -7.09 10.61
CA ASN A 2 4.88 -5.71 10.44
C ASN A 2 3.66 -4.94 9.89
N PRO A 3 3.24 -3.83 10.52
CA PRO A 3 2.14 -3.03 9.98
C PRO A 3 2.52 -2.53 8.59
N VAL A 4 1.59 -2.51 7.63
CA VAL A 4 1.78 -1.77 6.38
C VAL A 4 1.31 -0.35 6.63
N LEU A 5 2.20 0.64 6.52
CA LEU A 5 1.89 2.05 6.77
C LEU A 5 1.19 2.68 5.58
N SER A 6 1.58 2.31 4.37
CA SER A 6 0.94 2.79 3.16
C SER A 6 1.12 1.81 2.01
N PHE A 7 0.22 1.92 1.05
CA PHE A 7 0.30 1.20 -0.21
C PHE A 7 -0.14 2.12 -1.35
N GLY A 8 0.33 1.81 -2.55
CA GLY A 8 -0.12 2.48 -3.76
C GLY A 8 0.01 1.59 -4.98
N PHE A 9 -0.78 1.89 -6.01
CA PHE A 9 -0.81 1.15 -7.25
C PHE A 9 -1.42 2.00 -8.37
N GLY A 10 -1.02 1.75 -9.60
CA GLY A 10 -1.74 2.19 -10.80
C GLY A 10 -2.90 1.24 -11.10
N ILE A 11 -4.06 1.77 -11.49
CA ILE A 11 -5.22 0.99 -11.90
C ILE A 11 -5.86 1.54 -13.17
N GLN A 12 -6.32 0.64 -14.03
CA GLN A 12 -7.10 0.99 -15.22
C GLN A 12 -8.16 -0.09 -15.47
N ALA A 13 -9.40 0.32 -15.70
CA ALA A 13 -10.46 -0.59 -16.16
C ALA A 13 -10.22 -1.01 -17.61
N GLU A 14 -10.59 -2.24 -17.97
CA GLU A 14 -10.43 -2.76 -19.35
C GLU A 14 -11.31 -1.99 -20.35
N TRP A 15 -12.54 -1.65 -19.96
CA TRP A 15 -13.47 -0.95 -20.84
C TRP A 15 -13.19 0.57 -20.91
N PRO A 16 -13.09 1.17 -22.12
CA PRO A 16 -12.93 2.61 -22.28
C PRO A 16 -14.11 3.40 -21.73
N GLY A 17 -13.83 4.41 -20.91
CA GLY A 17 -14.84 5.27 -20.31
C GLY A 17 -14.60 5.53 -18.83
N ALA A 18 -15.59 6.16 -18.19
CA ALA A 18 -15.56 6.40 -16.76
C ALA A 18 -15.67 5.08 -15.99
N PHE A 19 -14.87 4.95 -14.94
CA PHE A 19 -14.96 3.85 -13.99
C PHE A 19 -14.80 4.36 -12.57
N THR A 20 -15.23 3.55 -11.61
CA THR A 20 -15.07 3.81 -10.18
C THR A 20 -14.17 2.74 -9.58
N ALA A 21 -13.00 3.11 -9.06
CA ALA A 21 -12.16 2.22 -8.28
C ALA A 21 -12.54 2.27 -6.81
N LYS A 22 -12.66 1.11 -6.16
CA LYS A 22 -12.86 0.98 -4.72
C LYS A 22 -11.69 0.22 -4.14
N VAL A 23 -11.20 0.70 -3.01
CA VAL A 23 -10.10 0.09 -2.29
C VAL A 23 -10.38 0.06 -0.80
N GLU A 24 -10.08 -1.07 -0.18
CA GLU A 24 -10.33 -1.32 1.23
C GLU A 24 -9.15 -2.05 1.85
N ALA A 25 -8.66 -1.53 2.97
CA ALA A 25 -7.67 -2.19 3.81
C ALA A 25 -8.38 -2.99 4.90
N LEU A 26 -8.02 -4.26 5.06
CA LEU A 26 -8.64 -5.18 6.00
C LEU A 26 -7.65 -5.71 7.04
N ASP A 27 -8.16 -6.01 8.23
CA ASP A 27 -7.43 -6.75 9.27
C ASP A 27 -7.29 -8.24 8.92
N VAL A 28 -6.61 -9.00 9.79
CA VAL A 28 -6.37 -10.45 9.59
C VAL A 28 -7.65 -11.28 9.53
N ASN A 29 -8.75 -10.78 10.08
CA ASN A 29 -10.06 -11.42 10.09
C ASN A 29 -10.94 -10.96 8.93
N GLY A 30 -10.43 -10.10 8.04
CA GLY A 30 -11.19 -9.52 6.93
C GLY A 30 -12.07 -8.34 7.34
N SER A 31 -11.89 -7.76 8.52
CA SER A 31 -12.66 -6.59 8.97
C SER A 31 -12.10 -5.32 8.34
N ALA A 32 -13.00 -4.48 7.84
CA ALA A 32 -12.66 -3.18 7.27
C ALA A 32 -11.92 -2.29 8.28
N LEU A 33 -10.72 -1.84 7.92
CA LEU A 33 -9.96 -0.84 8.67
C LEU A 33 -10.25 0.56 8.14
N PHE A 34 -10.09 0.74 6.83
CA PHE A 34 -10.38 1.96 6.09
C PHE A 34 -10.48 1.66 4.60
N GLY A 35 -11.11 2.55 3.85
CA GLY A 35 -11.23 2.41 2.40
C GLY A 35 -11.59 3.74 1.75
N ALA A 36 -11.48 3.78 0.43
CA ALA A 36 -11.80 4.95 -0.37
C ALA A 36 -12.33 4.55 -1.74
N THR A 37 -12.97 5.50 -2.40
CA THR A 37 -13.51 5.35 -3.76
C THR A 37 -12.96 6.48 -4.63
N PHE A 38 -12.54 6.14 -5.83
CA PHE A 38 -11.91 7.05 -6.78
C PHE A 38 -12.60 6.95 -8.13
N ASN A 39 -12.85 8.10 -8.75
CA ASN A 39 -13.34 8.14 -10.12
C ASN A 39 -12.12 8.16 -11.06
N GLY A 40 -12.18 7.33 -12.10
CA GLY A 40 -11.16 7.22 -13.14
C GLY A 40 -11.76 7.25 -14.54
N PHE A 41 -10.91 7.34 -15.54
CA PHE A 41 -11.28 7.28 -16.95
C PHE A 41 -10.28 6.42 -17.72
N SER A 42 -10.73 5.32 -18.30
CA SER A 42 -9.91 4.41 -19.10
C SER A 42 -9.99 4.75 -20.59
N ASN A 43 -8.88 4.59 -21.31
CA ASN A 43 -8.85 4.64 -22.76
C ASN A 43 -7.81 3.65 -23.32
N ASN A 44 -7.92 3.35 -24.62
CA ASN A 44 -7.03 2.40 -25.31
C ASN A 44 -5.87 3.09 -26.04
N LEU A 45 -5.48 4.30 -25.61
CA LEU A 45 -4.44 5.09 -26.28
C LEU A 45 -3.06 4.89 -25.66
N GLU A 46 -2.92 4.03 -24.64
CA GLU A 46 -1.67 3.75 -23.92
C GLU A 46 -0.97 5.03 -23.40
N ASN A 47 -1.75 6.08 -23.14
CA ASN A 47 -1.25 7.42 -22.82
C ASN A 47 -1.12 7.69 -21.32
N GLY A 48 -1.08 6.63 -20.50
CA GLY A 48 -1.05 6.76 -19.04
C GLY A 48 -2.40 7.11 -18.43
N SER A 49 -3.52 6.69 -19.02
CA SER A 49 -4.85 6.81 -18.40
C SER A 49 -5.01 6.02 -17.11
N ALA A 50 -4.07 5.12 -16.80
CA ALA A 50 -4.00 4.43 -15.53
C ALA A 50 -3.87 5.44 -14.38
N GLN A 51 -4.83 5.40 -13.47
CA GLN A 51 -4.86 6.27 -12.31
C GLN A 51 -4.00 5.68 -11.20
N PHE A 52 -3.10 6.48 -10.62
CA PHE A 52 -2.41 6.09 -9.41
C PHE A 52 -3.29 6.34 -8.18
N ILE A 53 -3.45 5.32 -7.34
CA ILE A 53 -4.16 5.38 -6.06
C ILE A 53 -3.18 5.04 -4.95
N GLY A 54 -3.13 5.88 -3.92
CA GLY A 54 -2.30 5.67 -2.73
C GLY A 54 -3.10 5.92 -1.46
N LEU A 55 -2.94 5.04 -0.48
CA LEU A 55 -3.55 5.18 0.84
C LEU A 55 -2.50 4.94 1.91
N ALA A 56 -2.62 5.70 3.00
CA ALA A 56 -1.75 5.59 4.16
C ALA A 56 -2.59 5.45 5.43
N ASP A 57 -2.21 4.52 6.28
CA ASP A 57 -2.71 4.43 7.64
C ASP A 57 -1.85 5.28 8.58
N THR A 58 -2.46 6.32 9.15
CA THR A 58 -1.82 7.20 10.13
C THR A 58 -2.12 6.79 11.56
N THR A 59 -2.90 5.72 11.77
CA THR A 59 -3.37 5.27 13.09
C THR A 59 -2.55 4.11 13.67
N GLY A 60 -1.72 3.45 12.84
CA GLY A 60 -0.86 2.33 13.26
C GLY A 60 -1.59 0.99 13.38
N ARG A 61 -2.71 0.82 12.67
CA ARG A 61 -3.41 -0.46 12.53
C ARG A 61 -2.60 -1.41 11.64
N ASN A 62 -2.76 -2.70 11.91
CA ASN A 62 -2.12 -3.73 11.10
C ASN A 62 -2.99 -4.07 9.89
N VAL A 63 -2.73 -3.40 8.76
CA VAL A 63 -3.29 -3.81 7.47
C VAL A 63 -2.71 -5.16 7.08
N SER A 64 -3.59 -6.14 6.86
CA SER A 64 -3.18 -7.50 6.47
C SER A 64 -3.57 -7.86 5.04
N GLN A 65 -4.63 -7.22 4.53
CA GLN A 65 -5.15 -7.44 3.18
C GLN A 65 -5.56 -6.10 2.58
N ILE A 66 -5.48 -6.03 1.26
CA ILE A 66 -6.00 -4.92 0.46
C ILE A 66 -6.94 -5.50 -0.58
N LEU A 67 -8.19 -5.09 -0.54
CA LEU A 67 -9.20 -5.44 -1.53
C LEU A 67 -9.31 -4.29 -2.53
N ILE A 68 -9.19 -4.62 -3.82
CA ILE A 68 -9.27 -3.67 -4.93
C ILE A 68 -10.38 -4.16 -5.86
N SER A 69 -11.25 -3.25 -6.28
CA SER A 69 -12.29 -3.54 -7.26
C SER A 69 -12.58 -2.33 -8.14
N THR A 70 -13.16 -2.58 -9.31
CA THR A 70 -13.65 -1.53 -10.20
C THR A 70 -15.12 -1.74 -10.55
N ASP A 71 -15.80 -0.64 -10.83
CA ASP A 71 -17.13 -0.62 -11.42
C ASP A 71 -17.10 0.31 -12.64
N SER A 72 -17.19 -0.28 -13.83
CA SER A 72 -17.24 0.42 -15.12
C SER A 72 -18.65 0.99 -15.43
N GLY A 73 -19.56 0.94 -14.45
CA GLY A 73 -20.91 1.44 -14.52
C GLY A 73 -21.86 0.57 -15.33
N ALA A 74 -23.13 0.97 -15.32
CA ALA A 74 -24.22 0.27 -16.02
C ALA A 74 -24.06 0.22 -17.55
N SER A 75 -23.12 0.99 -18.12
CA SER A 75 -22.84 0.99 -19.56
C SER A 75 -22.30 -0.35 -20.06
N ASN A 76 -21.62 -1.15 -19.23
CA ASN A 76 -21.19 -2.49 -19.65
C ASN A 76 -20.91 -3.44 -18.46
N PRO A 77 -21.93 -4.18 -17.97
CA PRO A 77 -21.77 -5.05 -16.80
C PRO A 77 -20.82 -6.23 -17.03
N LEU A 78 -20.47 -6.55 -18.28
CA LEU A 78 -19.47 -7.57 -18.61
C LEU A 78 -18.06 -7.20 -18.15
N PHE A 79 -17.79 -5.90 -17.96
CA PHE A 79 -16.49 -5.36 -17.54
C PHE A 79 -16.55 -4.81 -16.10
N ALA A 80 -17.53 -5.25 -15.31
CA ALA A 80 -17.54 -5.00 -13.88
C ALA A 80 -16.41 -5.80 -13.23
N ASN A 81 -15.58 -5.12 -12.44
CA ASN A 81 -14.41 -5.73 -11.81
C ASN A 81 -13.40 -6.34 -12.81
N ASP A 82 -13.35 -5.79 -14.03
CA ASP A 82 -12.37 -6.13 -15.06
C ASP A 82 -11.36 -4.98 -15.20
N PHE A 83 -10.13 -5.20 -14.74
CA PHE A 83 -9.12 -4.16 -14.61
C PHE A 83 -7.70 -4.73 -14.57
N ALA A 84 -6.74 -3.87 -14.90
CA ALA A 84 -5.31 -4.11 -14.73
C ALA A 84 -4.76 -3.28 -13.56
N ILE A 85 -3.78 -3.86 -12.85
CA ILE A 85 -2.98 -3.18 -11.82
C ILE A 85 -1.54 -3.05 -12.33
N ASN A 86 -0.92 -1.89 -12.13
CA ASN A 86 0.50 -1.66 -12.38
C ASN A 86 1.21 -1.12 -11.13
N ASP A 87 2.52 -1.38 -11.03
CA ASP A 87 3.46 -0.78 -10.07
C ASP A 87 2.96 -0.72 -8.61
N ILE A 88 2.77 -1.89 -8.00
CA ILE A 88 2.34 -1.99 -6.61
C ILE A 88 3.52 -1.63 -5.69
N SER A 89 3.30 -0.64 -4.83
CA SER A 89 4.27 -0.16 -3.85
C SER A 89 3.73 -0.26 -2.43
N PHE A 90 4.59 -0.65 -1.49
CA PHE A 90 4.27 -0.77 -0.07
C PHE A 90 5.32 -0.07 0.77
N THR A 91 4.87 0.65 1.79
CA THR A 91 5.75 1.13 2.87
C THR A 91 5.50 0.29 4.11
N VAL A 92 6.50 -0.51 4.48
CA VAL A 92 6.53 -1.23 5.75
C VAL A 92 7.56 -0.55 6.67
N PRO A 93 7.27 -0.40 7.98
CA PRO A 93 8.25 0.07 8.93
C PRO A 93 9.50 -0.79 8.87
N GLU A 94 10.65 -0.15 8.95
CA GLU A 94 11.92 -0.87 9.05
C GLU A 94 11.88 -1.79 10.28
N THR A 95 12.15 -3.08 10.06
CA THR A 95 12.04 -4.09 11.12
C THR A 95 13.25 -3.98 12.04
N GLY A 96 13.18 -3.11 13.05
CA GLY A 96 14.08 -3.09 14.22
C GLY A 96 15.57 -2.82 13.94
N SER A 97 15.98 -2.48 12.71
CA SER A 97 17.39 -2.36 12.38
C SER A 97 18.01 -1.12 13.03
N ILE A 98 17.25 -0.03 13.20
CA ILE A 98 17.65 1.11 14.06
C ILE A 98 17.90 0.70 15.51
N ILE A 99 17.05 -0.15 16.10
CA ILE A 99 17.22 -0.60 17.49
C ILE A 99 18.46 -1.49 17.61
N LEU A 100 18.67 -2.38 16.63
CA LEU A 100 19.85 -3.24 16.58
C LEU A 100 21.14 -2.43 16.40
N LEU A 101 21.13 -1.45 15.49
CA LEU A 101 22.25 -0.55 15.25
C LEU A 101 22.57 0.28 16.50
N GLY A 102 21.55 0.86 17.13
CA GLY A 102 21.69 1.63 18.36
C GLY A 102 22.23 0.78 19.52
N GLY A 103 21.74 -0.44 19.69
CA GLY A 103 22.24 -1.39 20.67
C GLY A 103 23.70 -1.77 20.42
N ALA A 104 24.05 -2.07 19.17
CA ALA A 104 25.42 -2.41 18.78
C ALA A 104 26.41 -1.26 19.06
N LEU A 105 26.03 -0.02 18.74
CA LEU A 105 26.83 1.18 19.02
C LEU A 105 27.05 1.40 20.52
N LEU A 106 26.01 1.22 21.35
CA LEU A 106 26.11 1.34 22.81
C LEU A 106 27.02 0.26 23.40
N CYS A 107 26.89 -0.99 22.95
CA CYS A 107 27.76 -2.09 23.37
C CYS A 107 29.23 -1.83 23.00
N MET A 108 29.49 -1.37 21.77
CA MET A 108 30.84 -1.00 21.34
C MET A 108 31.41 0.15 22.17
N ALA A 109 30.64 1.23 22.37
CA ALA A 109 31.08 2.37 23.18
C ALA A 109 31.41 1.96 24.63
N GLY A 110 30.61 1.06 25.22
CA GLY A 110 30.88 0.49 26.54
C GLY A 110 32.16 -0.33 26.59
N ALA A 111 32.41 -1.17 25.58
CA ALA A 111 33.63 -1.97 25.48
C ALA A 111 34.89 -1.11 25.31
N PHE A 112 34.83 -0.07 24.46
CA PHE A 112 35.93 0.88 24.29
C PHE A 112 36.26 1.65 25.56
N ARG A 113 35.24 2.14 26.30
CA ARG A 113 35.48 2.83 27.60
C ARG A 113 36.17 1.94 28.62
N ARG A 114 35.82 0.65 28.66
CA ARG A 114 36.44 -0.31 29.57
C ARG A 114 37.90 -0.59 29.22
N LYS A 115 38.24 -0.58 27.92
CA LYS A 115 39.62 -0.78 27.44
C LYS A 115 40.53 0.42 27.71
N VAL A 116 39.99 1.65 27.73
CA VAL A 116 40.78 2.87 27.97
C VAL A 116 41.04 3.13 29.46
N ARG A 117 40.24 2.57 30.37
CA ARG A 117 40.39 2.71 31.83
C ARG A 117 41.28 1.65 32.49
N ASN A 118 41.74 0.66 31.73
CA ASN A 118 42.72 -0.35 32.14
C ASN A 118 44.03 -0.08 31.41
#